data_AF-A0A0F7IGR9-F1
#
_entry.id   AF-A0A0F7IGR9-F1
#
_cell.length_a   1.000
_cell.length_b   1.000
_cell.length_c   1.000
_cell.angle_alpha   90.00
_cell.angle_beta   90.00
_cell.angle_gamma   90.00
#
_symmetry.space_group_name_H-M   'P 1'
#
loop_
_entity.id
_entity.type
_entity.pdbx_description
1 polymer ?
#
loop_
_entity_poly.entity_id
_entity_poly.type
_entity_poly.pdbx_seq_one_letter_code
_entity_poly.pdbx_strand_id
1 'polypeptide(L)'
;MRVGWSSSHGEFLIDDYYYFSKLKKIAEDEGIVAECVDSFYRLENYDVIVFNYPEVQFKLRELSRMRGWLRRRKTVVFASYYNNLDRVSEVINRALKRLNSEIRLEMDMVVDEENNLGDPRFPVAEWNGRKVVMPCSSSVSGGVPVVKSEKAVFASYQELWSGKVIVLGTCVFWDNYSIDLLSNRELALAILADDL
;
A
#
# COMPACT_ATOMS: atom_id res chain seq x y z
N MET A 1 9.15 -3.01 -15.28
CA MET A 1 9.14 -2.62 -13.85
C MET A 1 9.28 -3.87 -13.00
N ARG A 2 10.13 -3.91 -11.98
CA ARG A 2 10.22 -5.07 -11.07
C ARG A 2 9.73 -4.71 -9.67
N VAL A 3 8.73 -5.46 -9.20
CA VAL A 3 8.11 -5.27 -7.90
C VAL A 3 8.53 -6.41 -6.97
N GLY A 4 9.17 -6.06 -5.86
CA GLY A 4 9.48 -7.00 -4.78
C GLY A 4 8.33 -7.01 -3.78
N TRP A 5 7.51 -8.06 -3.81
CA TRP A 5 6.44 -8.25 -2.83
C TRP A 5 7.00 -8.98 -1.62
N SER A 6 7.11 -8.29 -0.49
CA SER A 6 7.70 -8.86 0.72
C SER A 6 6.87 -10.01 1.27
N SER A 7 7.56 -11.00 1.82
CA SER A 7 6.99 -12.09 2.65
C SER A 7 7.77 -12.29 3.94
N SER A 8 8.61 -11.31 4.33
CA SER A 8 9.52 -11.41 5.46
C SER A 8 8.92 -10.95 6.80
N HIS A 9 7.74 -10.33 6.79
CA HIS A 9 7.12 -9.71 7.96
C HIS A 9 5.63 -10.10 8.12
N GLY A 10 5.21 -11.25 7.60
CA GLY A 10 3.85 -11.77 7.78
C GLY A 10 2.83 -11.21 6.79
N GLU A 11 3.30 -10.69 5.65
CA GLU A 11 2.47 -10.08 4.62
C GLU A 11 1.50 -11.05 3.96
N PHE A 12 0.35 -10.54 3.51
CA PHE A 12 -0.43 -11.28 2.52
C PHE A 12 0.30 -11.26 1.17
N LEU A 13 0.41 -12.42 0.55
CA LEU A 13 1.32 -12.67 -0.56
C LEU A 13 0.64 -12.42 -1.91
N ILE A 14 1.35 -11.81 -2.87
CA ILE A 14 0.85 -11.66 -4.25
C ILE A 14 0.58 -13.01 -4.92
N ASP A 15 1.27 -14.07 -4.49
CA ASP A 15 1.08 -15.45 -4.95
C ASP A 15 -0.12 -16.16 -4.29
N ASP A 16 -0.79 -15.53 -3.33
CA ASP A 16 -2.02 -16.06 -2.76
C ASP A 16 -3.13 -16.05 -3.82
N TYR A 17 -3.46 -17.24 -4.32
CA TYR A 17 -4.46 -17.38 -5.36
C TYR A 17 -5.84 -16.85 -4.93
N TYR A 18 -6.20 -17.05 -3.66
CA TYR A 18 -7.50 -16.67 -3.13
C TYR A 18 -7.67 -15.16 -3.04
N TYR A 19 -6.59 -14.43 -2.75
CA TYR A 19 -6.65 -12.98 -2.55
C TYR A 19 -6.10 -12.15 -3.70
N PHE A 20 -5.06 -12.57 -4.42
CA PHE A 20 -4.33 -11.65 -5.33
C PHE A 20 -4.03 -12.22 -6.74
N SER A 21 -4.57 -13.39 -7.09
CA SER A 21 -4.36 -13.98 -8.44
C SER A 21 -4.67 -13.02 -9.60
N LYS A 22 -5.71 -12.19 -9.47
CA LYS A 22 -6.09 -11.22 -10.50
C LYS A 22 -5.08 -10.08 -10.61
N LEU A 23 -4.66 -9.52 -9.48
CA LEU A 23 -3.67 -8.45 -9.44
C LEU A 23 -2.37 -8.88 -10.11
N LYS A 24 -1.88 -10.08 -9.77
CA LYS A 24 -0.66 -10.63 -10.36
C LYS A 24 -0.77 -10.74 -11.88
N LYS A 25 -1.86 -11.35 -12.36
CA LYS A 25 -2.10 -11.51 -13.80
C LYS A 25 -2.18 -10.16 -14.51
N ILE A 26 -2.94 -9.22 -13.95
CA ILE A 26 -3.09 -7.87 -14.51
C ILE A 26 -1.74 -7.14 -14.59
N ALA A 27 -0.91 -7.25 -13.55
CA ALA A 27 0.43 -6.66 -13.54
C ALA A 27 1.32 -7.28 -14.62
N GLU A 28 1.30 -8.62 -14.76
CA GLU A 28 2.05 -9.35 -15.79
C GLU A 28 1.63 -8.95 -17.21
N ASP A 29 0.32 -8.81 -17.46
CA ASP A 29 -0.24 -8.39 -18.74
C ASP A 29 0.24 -6.97 -19.15
N GLU A 30 0.59 -6.13 -18.18
CA GLU A 30 1.14 -4.77 -18.37
C GLU A 30 2.68 -4.71 -18.29
N GLY A 31 3.36 -5.86 -18.25
CA GLY A 31 4.83 -5.94 -18.20
C GLY A 31 5.45 -5.57 -16.85
N ILE A 32 4.65 -5.60 -15.78
CA ILE A 32 5.10 -5.45 -14.39
C ILE A 32 5.32 -6.83 -13.79
N VAL A 33 6.56 -7.13 -13.40
CA VAL A 33 6.91 -8.43 -12.80
C VAL A 33 6.90 -8.29 -11.29
N ALA A 34 5.85 -8.81 -10.64
CA ALA A 34 5.73 -8.86 -9.19
C ALA A 34 6.11 -10.25 -8.66
N GLU A 35 7.15 -10.29 -7.82
CA GLU A 35 7.71 -11.54 -7.29
C GLU A 35 7.59 -11.54 -5.76
N CYS A 36 7.11 -12.64 -5.18
CA CYS A 36 7.23 -12.86 -3.74
C CYS A 36 8.71 -13.02 -3.35
N VAL A 37 9.15 -12.25 -2.34
CA VAL A 37 10.52 -12.24 -1.85
C VAL A 37 10.54 -12.56 -0.36
N ASP A 38 11.13 -13.69 -0.03
CA ASP A 38 11.28 -14.23 1.33
C ASP A 38 12.35 -13.52 2.16
N SER A 39 13.38 -13.01 1.49
CA SER A 39 14.48 -12.30 2.13
C SER A 39 14.30 -10.79 2.01
N PHE A 40 14.12 -10.13 3.14
CA PHE A 40 14.11 -8.67 3.23
C PHE A 40 15.31 -8.03 2.51
N TYR A 41 16.50 -8.63 2.58
CA TYR A 41 17.70 -8.08 1.96
C TYR A 41 17.67 -8.18 0.43
N ARG A 42 16.98 -9.19 -0.14
CA ARG A 42 16.85 -9.34 -1.59
C ARG A 42 15.90 -8.31 -2.20
N LEU A 43 15.02 -7.67 -1.41
CA LEU A 43 14.14 -6.60 -1.86
C LEU A 43 14.90 -5.41 -2.47
N GLU A 44 16.19 -5.25 -2.14
CA GLU A 44 17.01 -4.16 -2.70
C GLU A 44 17.23 -4.26 -4.22
N ASN A 45 16.92 -5.41 -4.84
CA ASN A 45 17.04 -5.63 -6.27
C ASN A 45 15.80 -5.20 -7.08
N TYR A 46 14.77 -4.67 -6.42
CA TYR A 46 13.49 -4.31 -7.04
C TYR A 46 13.27 -2.80 -7.00
N ASP A 47 12.51 -2.28 -7.96
CA ASP A 47 12.29 -0.85 -8.13
C ASP A 47 11.23 -0.35 -7.14
N VAL A 48 10.12 -1.10 -7.05
CA VAL A 48 9.04 -0.92 -6.10
C VAL A 48 9.06 -2.09 -5.10
N ILE A 49 8.91 -1.79 -3.82
CA ILE A 49 8.96 -2.76 -2.73
C ILE A 49 7.67 -2.66 -1.95
N VAL A 50 6.89 -3.74 -1.89
CA VAL A 50 5.57 -3.76 -1.26
C VAL A 50 5.61 -4.53 0.04
N PHE A 51 5.21 -3.88 1.13
CA PHE A 51 4.89 -4.47 2.42
C PHE A 51 3.36 -4.43 2.57
N ASN A 52 2.70 -5.47 2.08
CA ASN A 52 1.24 -5.60 2.09
C ASN A 52 0.80 -6.29 3.38
N TYR A 53 0.26 -5.54 4.34
CA TYR A 53 -0.15 -6.07 5.65
C TYR A 53 1.02 -6.63 6.50
N PRO A 54 2.08 -5.86 6.82
CA PRO A 54 3.19 -6.37 7.63
C PRO A 54 2.81 -6.46 9.13
N GLU A 55 2.68 -7.67 9.65
CA GLU A 55 2.37 -7.96 11.06
C GLU A 55 3.60 -7.90 11.98
N VAL A 56 4.79 -8.16 11.43
CA VAL A 56 6.03 -8.26 12.20
C VAL A 56 6.77 -6.92 12.19
N GLN A 57 7.27 -6.52 13.37
CA GLN A 57 8.04 -5.28 13.51
C GLN A 57 9.37 -5.32 12.74
N PHE A 58 9.66 -4.24 12.01
CA PHE A 58 10.94 -4.03 11.35
C PHE A 58 12.09 -3.79 12.34
N LYS A 59 13.21 -4.47 12.11
CA LYS A 59 14.45 -4.28 12.86
C LYS A 59 15.11 -2.95 12.47
N LEU A 60 15.91 -2.38 13.38
CA LEU A 60 16.64 -1.13 13.10
C LEU A 60 17.58 -1.24 11.89
N ARG A 61 18.19 -2.42 11.69
CA ARG A 61 19.05 -2.70 10.53
C ARG A 61 18.25 -2.72 9.22
N GLU A 62 17.03 -3.25 9.26
CA GLU A 62 16.11 -3.28 8.12
C GLU A 62 15.68 -1.84 7.75
N LEU A 63 15.32 -1.03 8.74
CA LEU A 63 14.99 0.39 8.55
C LEU A 63 16.17 1.22 8.04
N SER A 64 17.40 0.89 8.46
CA SER A 64 18.61 1.50 7.89
C SER A 64 18.82 1.12 6.42
N ARG A 65 18.47 -0.11 6.03
CA ARG A 65 18.53 -0.58 4.64
C ARG A 65 17.44 0.05 3.78
N MET A 66 16.20 0.14 4.26
CA MET A 66 15.11 0.88 3.62
C MET A 66 15.51 2.33 3.31
N ARG A 67 16.16 3.04 4.24
CA ARG A 67 16.72 4.37 3.97
C ARG A 67 17.75 4.37 2.84
N GLY A 68 18.55 3.31 2.73
CA GLY A 68 19.47 3.12 1.61
C GLY A 68 18.74 2.90 0.29
N TRP A 69 17.63 2.16 0.28
CA TRP A 69 16.78 1.94 -0.89
C TRP A 69 16.15 3.24 -1.39
N LEU A 70 15.54 4.00 -0.49
CA LEU A 70 14.94 5.31 -0.81
C LEU A 70 15.99 6.26 -1.41
N ARG A 71 17.21 6.31 -0.87
CA ARG A 71 18.32 7.10 -1.45
C ARG A 71 18.77 6.64 -2.85
N ARG A 72 18.42 5.43 -3.26
CA ARG A 72 18.67 4.88 -4.59
C ARG A 72 17.43 4.97 -5.48
N ARG A 73 16.53 5.93 -5.22
CA ARG A 73 15.32 6.20 -6.02
C ARG A 73 14.32 5.05 -6.07
N LYS A 74 14.28 4.20 -5.04
CA LYS A 74 13.29 3.13 -4.95
C LYS A 74 12.03 3.62 -4.29
N THR A 75 10.93 2.95 -4.58
CA THR A 75 9.63 3.20 -3.96
C THR A 75 9.29 2.11 -2.96
N VAL A 76 8.86 2.50 -1.77
CA VAL A 76 8.42 1.58 -0.71
C VAL A 76 6.93 1.81 -0.46
N VAL A 77 6.13 0.77 -0.62
CA VAL A 77 4.68 0.78 -0.42
C VAL A 77 4.36 0.05 0.88
N PHE A 78 3.59 0.68 1.76
CA PHE A 78 2.98 0.05 2.91
C PHE A 78 1.47 0.03 2.75
N ALA A 79 0.83 -1.12 2.94
CA ALA A 79 -0.62 -1.23 2.97
C ALA A 79 -1.08 -1.80 4.32
N SER A 80 -2.03 -1.12 4.95
CA SER A 80 -2.58 -1.48 6.28
C SER A 80 -3.97 -2.08 6.17
N TYR A 81 -4.69 -2.11 7.29
CA TYR A 81 -6.11 -2.42 7.36
C TYR A 81 -6.73 -1.68 8.54
N TYR A 82 -8.06 -1.56 8.54
CA TYR A 82 -8.79 -0.79 9.55
C TYR A 82 -8.55 -1.21 11.01
N ASN A 83 -8.84 -0.30 11.94
CA ASN A 83 -8.81 -0.48 13.40
C ASN A 83 -7.50 -1.07 13.94
N ASN A 84 -6.39 -0.92 13.22
CA ASN A 84 -5.11 -1.49 13.61
C ASN A 84 -5.20 -3.00 13.88
N LEU A 85 -5.99 -3.72 13.06
CA LEU A 85 -6.08 -5.18 13.13
C LEU A 85 -4.68 -5.79 13.01
N ASP A 86 -4.40 -6.78 13.85
CA ASP A 86 -3.08 -7.43 13.99
C ASP A 86 -1.91 -6.47 14.20
N ARG A 87 -2.21 -5.25 14.66
CA ARG A 87 -1.28 -4.16 14.95
C ARG A 87 -0.52 -3.66 13.72
N VAL A 88 -1.05 -3.88 12.53
CA VAL A 88 -0.38 -3.51 11.27
C VAL A 88 -0.15 -2.00 11.17
N SER A 89 -1.15 -1.16 11.49
CA SER A 89 -0.98 0.30 11.49
C SER A 89 0.10 0.75 12.48
N GLU A 90 0.22 0.14 13.66
CA GLU A 90 1.32 0.41 14.61
C GLU A 90 2.69 0.02 14.07
N VAL A 91 2.79 -1.12 13.37
CA VAL A 91 4.03 -1.61 12.77
C VAL A 91 4.50 -0.64 11.70
N ILE A 92 3.60 -0.24 10.79
CA ILE A 92 3.88 0.70 9.71
C ILE A 92 4.24 2.08 10.27
N ASN A 93 3.45 2.63 11.20
CA ASN A 93 3.74 3.94 11.80
C ASN A 93 5.10 3.99 12.51
N ARG A 94 5.51 2.90 13.16
CA ARG A 94 6.84 2.80 13.76
C ARG A 94 7.94 2.79 12.70
N ALA A 95 7.73 2.13 11.57
CA ALA A 95 8.67 2.18 10.45
C ALA A 95 8.75 3.60 9.86
N LEU A 96 7.61 4.21 9.53
CA LEU A 96 7.51 5.57 8.97
C LEU A 96 8.21 6.61 9.84
N LYS A 97 7.95 6.60 11.16
CA LYS A 97 8.63 7.49 12.11
C LYS A 97 10.16 7.34 12.08
N ARG A 98 10.67 6.12 11.92
CA ARG A 98 12.12 5.84 11.84
C ARG A 98 12.73 6.19 10.48
N LEU A 99 11.90 6.28 9.45
CA LEU A 99 12.25 6.78 8.12
C LEU A 99 12.13 8.30 8.03
N ASN A 100 11.70 8.99 9.10
CA ASN A 100 11.38 10.42 9.12
C ASN A 100 10.27 10.80 8.13
N SER A 101 9.32 9.90 7.91
CA SER A 101 8.09 10.23 7.19
C SER A 101 7.12 10.96 8.10
N GLU A 102 6.39 11.91 7.52
CA GLU A 102 5.29 12.64 8.16
C GLU A 102 3.95 11.91 7.98
N ILE A 103 3.90 10.90 7.12
CA ILE A 103 2.70 10.10 6.90
C ILE A 103 2.40 9.27 8.15
N ARG A 104 1.12 9.20 8.50
CA ARG A 104 0.60 8.40 9.60
C ARG A 104 -0.67 7.69 9.19
N LEU A 105 -0.78 6.42 9.57
CA LEU A 105 -2.02 5.67 9.57
C LEU A 105 -2.75 5.93 10.89
N GLU A 106 -4.01 6.33 10.81
CA GLU A 106 -4.86 6.32 11.97
C GLU A 106 -5.28 4.88 12.33
N MET A 107 -5.77 4.67 13.55
CA MET A 107 -6.19 3.35 14.04
C MET A 107 -7.71 3.25 14.04
N ASP A 108 -8.32 3.74 12.96
CA ASP A 108 -9.76 3.87 12.76
C ASP A 108 -10.24 3.00 11.59
N MET A 109 -11.54 3.08 11.33
CA MET A 109 -12.20 2.61 10.13
C MET A 109 -12.94 3.79 9.52
N VAL A 110 -12.64 4.09 8.26
CA VAL A 110 -13.41 5.07 7.50
C VAL A 110 -14.74 4.44 7.10
N VAL A 111 -15.83 5.12 7.42
CA VAL A 111 -17.20 4.73 7.08
C VAL A 111 -17.85 5.90 6.35
N ASP A 112 -18.51 5.61 5.22
CA ASP A 112 -19.26 6.60 4.44
C ASP A 112 -20.67 6.09 4.17
N GLU A 113 -21.66 6.63 4.88
CA GLU A 113 -23.07 6.22 4.73
C GLU A 113 -23.69 6.64 3.39
N GLU A 114 -23.10 7.64 2.72
CA GLU A 114 -23.70 8.29 1.55
C GLU A 114 -23.00 7.91 0.25
N ASN A 115 -21.66 7.87 0.26
CA ASN A 115 -20.84 7.60 -0.93
C ASN A 115 -20.05 6.30 -0.75
N ASN A 116 -20.75 5.18 -0.88
CA ASN A 116 -20.20 3.83 -0.76
C ASN A 116 -20.72 2.87 -1.84
N LEU A 117 -20.19 1.64 -1.87
CA LEU A 117 -20.62 0.58 -2.78
C LEU A 117 -21.54 -0.44 -2.10
N GLY A 118 -22.72 0.00 -1.63
CA GLY A 118 -23.75 -0.84 -1.01
C GLY A 118 -23.44 -1.28 0.43
N ASP A 119 -22.27 -0.92 0.95
CA ASP A 119 -21.84 -1.12 2.33
C ASP A 119 -21.02 0.10 2.76
N PRO A 120 -21.37 0.80 3.85
CA PRO A 120 -20.65 1.99 4.32
C PRO A 120 -19.14 1.78 4.56
N ARG A 121 -18.69 0.53 4.72
CA ARG A 121 -17.27 0.15 4.87
C ARG A 121 -16.53 0.04 3.53
N PHE A 122 -17.23 0.27 2.41
CA PHE A 122 -16.70 0.31 1.05
C PHE A 122 -16.84 1.73 0.48
N PRO A 123 -16.21 2.73 1.13
CA PRO A 123 -16.33 4.11 0.69
C PRO A 123 -15.75 4.29 -0.72
N VAL A 124 -16.41 5.13 -1.50
CA VAL A 124 -15.94 5.57 -2.81
C VAL A 124 -15.09 6.83 -2.61
N ALA A 125 -13.89 6.82 -3.14
CA ALA A 125 -12.94 7.92 -3.11
C ALA A 125 -12.53 8.34 -4.53
N GLU A 126 -11.75 9.40 -4.63
CA GLU A 126 -11.20 9.90 -5.87
C GLU A 126 -9.68 9.71 -5.93
N TRP A 127 -9.20 9.28 -7.08
CA TRP A 127 -7.80 9.24 -7.48
C TRP A 127 -7.67 9.80 -8.89
N ASN A 128 -6.94 10.90 -9.06
CA ASN A 128 -6.68 11.52 -10.37
C ASN A 128 -7.96 11.73 -11.23
N GLY A 129 -9.03 12.26 -10.61
CA GLY A 129 -10.33 12.47 -11.26
C GLY A 129 -11.14 11.19 -11.54
N ARG A 130 -10.64 10.01 -11.13
CA ARG A 130 -11.32 8.72 -11.27
C ARG A 130 -11.85 8.25 -9.92
N LYS A 131 -12.96 7.53 -9.94
CA LYS A 131 -13.53 6.92 -8.74
C LYS A 131 -12.85 5.59 -8.44
N VAL A 132 -12.54 5.36 -7.18
CA VAL A 132 -11.97 4.12 -6.64
C VAL A 132 -12.73 3.72 -5.39
N VAL A 133 -12.74 2.43 -5.04
CA VAL A 133 -13.31 1.94 -3.78
C VAL A 133 -12.18 1.61 -2.83
N MET A 134 -12.28 2.05 -1.58
CA MET A 134 -11.25 1.82 -0.56
C MET A 134 -11.82 1.02 0.63
N PRO A 135 -12.06 -0.29 0.47
CA PRO A 135 -12.76 -1.07 1.48
C PRO A 135 -11.95 -1.19 2.77
N CYS A 136 -12.64 -1.16 3.91
CA CYS A 136 -12.08 -1.55 5.20
C CYS A 136 -10.76 -0.81 5.50
N SER A 137 -10.74 0.49 5.21
CA SER A 137 -9.55 1.33 5.28
C SER A 137 -9.47 2.09 6.59
N SER A 138 -8.26 2.21 7.13
CA SER A 138 -7.92 3.30 8.04
C SER A 138 -7.77 4.61 7.26
N SER A 139 -7.96 5.74 7.94
CA SER A 139 -7.59 7.05 7.39
C SER A 139 -6.07 7.23 7.45
N VAL A 140 -5.55 8.02 6.50
CA VAL A 140 -4.14 8.38 6.36
C VAL A 140 -4.01 9.88 6.55
N SER A 141 -3.01 10.33 7.30
CA SER A 141 -2.70 11.75 7.49
C SER A 141 -1.24 12.04 7.12
N GLY A 142 -0.94 13.30 6.78
CA GLY A 142 0.40 13.72 6.34
C GLY A 142 0.74 13.33 4.90
N GLY A 143 1.91 13.80 4.43
CA GLY A 143 2.36 13.63 3.05
C GLY A 143 1.46 14.32 2.02
N VAL A 144 1.57 13.89 0.76
CA VAL A 144 0.73 14.32 -0.36
C VAL A 144 -0.41 13.31 -0.54
N PRO A 145 -1.68 13.71 -0.35
CA PRO A 145 -2.83 12.83 -0.54
C PRO A 145 -2.96 12.34 -2.00
N VAL A 146 -3.10 11.03 -2.19
CA VAL A 146 -3.29 10.37 -3.49
C VAL A 146 -4.74 9.97 -3.71
N VAL A 147 -5.33 9.36 -2.70
CA VAL A 147 -6.71 8.86 -2.73
C VAL A 147 -7.48 9.52 -1.59
N LYS A 148 -8.54 10.26 -1.91
CA LYS A 148 -9.30 11.00 -0.90
C LYS A 148 -10.79 11.08 -1.21
N SER A 149 -11.60 11.23 -0.17
CA SER A 149 -13.00 11.65 -0.24
C SER A 149 -13.22 12.84 0.71
N GLU A 150 -14.47 13.29 0.83
CA GLU A 150 -14.83 14.28 1.84
C GLU A 150 -14.68 13.75 3.28
N LYS A 151 -14.69 12.43 3.47
CA LYS A 151 -14.59 11.79 4.80
C LYS A 151 -13.15 11.62 5.25
N ALA A 152 -12.25 11.23 4.35
CA ALA A 152 -10.88 10.88 4.70
C ALA A 152 -9.92 10.90 3.50
N VAL A 153 -8.63 10.90 3.82
CA VAL A 153 -7.58 10.46 2.90
C VAL A 153 -7.32 8.98 3.16
N PHE A 154 -7.26 8.18 2.09
CA PHE A 154 -7.07 6.73 2.13
C PHE A 154 -5.67 6.30 1.73
N ALA A 155 -4.96 7.17 1.02
CA ALA A 155 -3.59 6.93 0.61
C ALA A 155 -2.84 8.25 0.48
N SER A 156 -1.58 8.25 0.91
CA SER A 156 -0.66 9.37 0.73
C SER A 156 0.69 8.86 0.23
N TYR A 157 1.44 9.72 -0.45
CA TYR A 157 2.86 9.50 -0.68
C TYR A 157 3.71 10.62 -0.09
N GLN A 158 4.99 10.34 0.09
CA GLN A 158 6.00 11.32 0.47
C GLN A 158 7.31 10.98 -0.22
N GLU A 159 7.90 11.97 -0.87
CA GLU A 159 9.28 11.87 -1.33
C GLU A 159 10.23 11.93 -0.14
N LEU A 160 11.10 10.92 -0.03
CA LEU A 160 12.13 10.85 0.99
C LEU A 160 13.49 10.69 0.32
N TRP A 161 14.32 11.72 0.47
CA TRP A 161 15.60 11.86 -0.23
C TRP A 161 15.41 11.89 -1.75
N SER A 162 15.60 10.75 -2.41
CA SER A 162 15.47 10.61 -3.87
C SER A 162 14.46 9.54 -4.27
N GLY A 163 13.83 8.87 -3.30
CA GLY A 163 12.83 7.84 -3.51
C GLY A 163 11.50 8.25 -2.89
N LYS A 164 10.56 7.31 -2.84
CA LYS A 164 9.17 7.59 -2.48
C LYS A 164 8.67 6.55 -1.47
N VAL A 165 7.89 6.99 -0.50
CA VAL A 165 7.08 6.10 0.34
C VAL A 165 5.62 6.33 0.01
N ILE A 166 4.88 5.26 -0.25
CA ILE A 166 3.44 5.26 -0.45
C ILE A 166 2.82 4.51 0.71
N VAL A 167 1.76 5.05 1.31
CA VAL A 167 1.05 4.42 2.43
C VAL A 167 -0.43 4.37 2.08
N LEU A 168 -1.00 3.17 2.18
CA LEU A 168 -2.38 2.86 1.90
C LEU A 168 -3.06 2.42 3.20
N GLY A 169 -4.25 2.97 3.47
CA GLY A 169 -5.07 2.61 4.62
C GLY A 169 -5.69 1.21 4.55
N THR A 170 -5.62 0.57 3.39
CA THR A 170 -6.16 -0.78 3.15
C THR A 170 -5.28 -1.59 2.21
N CYS A 171 -5.14 -2.88 2.50
CA CYS A 171 -4.47 -3.91 1.71
C CYS A 171 -5.45 -4.68 0.81
N VAL A 172 -6.75 -4.39 0.88
CA VAL A 172 -7.77 -5.16 0.15
C VAL A 172 -8.36 -4.41 -1.04
N PHE A 173 -8.01 -3.15 -1.30
CA PHE A 173 -8.51 -2.44 -2.49
C PHE A 173 -8.07 -3.10 -3.81
N TRP A 174 -6.95 -3.83 -3.79
CA TRP A 174 -6.39 -4.56 -4.92
C TRP A 174 -6.51 -6.09 -4.80
N ASP A 175 -7.35 -6.58 -3.89
CA ASP A 175 -7.66 -8.01 -3.80
C ASP A 175 -8.56 -8.47 -4.96
N ASN A 176 -8.76 -9.79 -5.10
CA ASN A 176 -9.52 -10.40 -6.18
C ASN A 176 -10.97 -9.91 -6.28
N TYR A 177 -11.55 -9.41 -5.18
CA TYR A 177 -12.89 -8.84 -5.18
C TYR A 177 -12.86 -7.39 -5.64
N SER A 178 -11.97 -6.59 -5.06
CA SER A 178 -11.97 -5.14 -5.16
C SER A 178 -11.25 -4.62 -6.41
N ILE A 179 -10.33 -5.41 -6.97
CA ILE A 179 -9.55 -5.00 -8.15
C ILE A 179 -10.42 -4.66 -9.37
N ASP A 180 -11.58 -5.30 -9.51
CA ASP A 180 -12.53 -5.08 -10.60
C ASP A 180 -13.54 -3.95 -10.31
N LEU A 181 -13.46 -3.31 -9.14
CA LEU A 181 -14.38 -2.25 -8.74
C LEU A 181 -13.85 -0.89 -9.19
N LEU A 182 -14.70 -0.15 -9.91
CA LEU A 182 -14.41 1.20 -10.40
C LEU A 182 -13.02 1.25 -11.09
N SER A 183 -12.15 2.19 -10.68
CA SER A 183 -10.78 2.31 -11.23
C SER A 183 -9.70 1.71 -10.32
N ASN A 184 -10.03 0.71 -9.48
CA ASN A 184 -9.05 0.09 -8.57
C ASN A 184 -7.93 -0.62 -9.32
N ARG A 185 -8.23 -1.23 -10.47
CA ARG A 185 -7.24 -1.83 -11.37
C ARG A 185 -6.17 -0.82 -11.78
N GLU A 186 -6.60 0.34 -12.27
CA GLU A 186 -5.70 1.37 -12.75
C GLU A 186 -4.91 2.01 -11.62
N LEU A 187 -5.52 2.19 -10.44
CA LEU A 187 -4.81 2.66 -9.25
C LEU A 187 -3.72 1.65 -8.82
N ALA A 188 -4.05 0.36 -8.77
CA ALA A 188 -3.10 -0.69 -8.41
C ALA A 188 -1.92 -0.73 -9.39
N LEU A 189 -2.19 -0.65 -10.69
CA LEU A 189 -1.14 -0.59 -11.72
C LEU A 189 -0.27 0.66 -11.58
N ALA A 190 -0.85 1.83 -11.34
CA ALA A 190 -0.10 3.06 -11.14
C ALA A 190 0.84 2.97 -9.92
N ILE A 191 0.38 2.39 -8.80
CA ILE A 191 1.22 2.14 -7.63
C ILE A 191 2.37 1.20 -7.96
N LEU A 192 2.09 0.07 -8.62
CA LEU A 192 3.10 -0.93 -8.96
C LEU A 192 4.08 -0.45 -10.03
N ALA A 193 3.67 0.49 -10.87
CA ALA A 193 4.49 1.15 -11.90
C ALA A 193 5.24 2.39 -11.41
N ASP A 194 5.08 2.78 -10.13
CA ASP A 194 5.63 4.00 -9.55
C ASP A 194 5.13 5.31 -10.20
N ASP A 195 3.94 5.29 -10.81
CA ASP A 195 3.35 6.37 -11.61
C ASP A 195 2.30 7.20 -10.84
N LEU A 196 2.57 7.40 -9.53
CA LEU A 196 1.83 8.30 -8.63
C LEU A 196 2.55 9.63 -8.41
#